data_AF-A0A6I3T4V5-F1
#
_entry.id   AF-A0A6I3T4V5-F1
#
_cell.length_a   1.000
_cell.length_b   1.000
_cell.length_c   1.000
_cell.angle_alpha   90.00
_cell.angle_beta   90.00
_cell.angle_gamma   90.00
#
_symmetry.space_group_name_H-M   'P 1'
#
loop_
_entity.id
_entity.type
_entity.pdbx_description
1 polymer ?
#
loop_
_entity_poly.entity_id
_entity_poly.type
_entity_poly.pdbx_seq_one_letter_code
_entity_poly.pdbx_strand_id
1 'polypeptide(L)' 'MTTNQIVALSSNQAAVLNSAQIGALATETVAALETADLAALKTATIAGLKTQQVAALTTNQVVALTTAQANALTTAQA' A
#
# COMPACT_ATOMS: atom_id res chain seq x y z
N MET A 1 6.80 12.83 -17.78
CA MET A 1 5.95 11.74 -17.26
C MET A 1 4.70 12.40 -16.72
N THR A 2 3.57 12.34 -17.42
CA THR A 2 2.36 13.07 -17.01
C THR A 2 1.56 12.25 -15.99
N THR A 3 0.79 12.93 -15.14
CA THR A 3 -0.04 12.34 -14.06
C THR A 3 -0.96 11.22 -14.54
N ASN A 4 -1.45 11.28 -15.78
CA ASN A 4 -2.27 10.21 -16.37
C ASN A 4 -1.48 8.94 -16.67
N GLN A 5 -0.18 9.06 -16.98
CA GLN A 5 0.69 7.90 -17.12
C GLN A 5 1.01 7.29 -15.76
N ILE A 6 1.05 8.07 -14.67
CA ILE A 6 1.21 7.56 -13.30
C ILE A 6 -0.05 6.79 -12.85
N VAL A 7 -1.25 7.30 -13.15
CA VAL A 7 -2.52 6.67 -12.74
C VAL A 7 -2.80 5.37 -13.52
N ALA A 8 -2.55 5.34 -14.82
CA ALA A 8 -2.73 4.13 -15.63
C ALA A 8 -1.67 3.05 -15.33
N LEU A 9 -0.44 3.46 -14.99
CA LEU A 9 0.55 2.54 -14.43
C LEU A 9 0.14 2.08 -13.04
N SER A 10 -0.47 2.93 -12.19
CA SER A 10 -0.82 2.60 -10.80
C SER A 10 -1.73 1.38 -10.66
N SER A 11 -2.79 1.23 -11.47
CA SER A 11 -3.70 0.08 -11.32
C SER A 11 -3.09 -1.25 -11.81
N ASN A 12 -2.34 -1.24 -12.91
CA ASN A 12 -1.64 -2.44 -13.40
C ASN A 12 -0.36 -2.73 -12.60
N GLN A 13 0.32 -1.70 -12.09
CA GLN A 13 1.47 -1.84 -11.22
C GLN A 13 1.07 -2.20 -9.81
N ALA A 14 -0.09 -1.81 -9.28
CA ALA A 14 -0.62 -2.30 -8.00
C ALA A 14 -0.82 -3.82 -8.01
N ALA A 15 -1.21 -4.38 -9.17
CA ALA A 15 -1.31 -5.83 -9.36
C ALA A 15 0.05 -6.54 -9.52
N VAL A 16 1.11 -5.80 -9.91
CA VAL A 16 2.48 -6.28 -10.19
C VAL A 16 3.48 -5.86 -9.09
N LEU A 17 3.08 -4.99 -8.17
CA LEU A 17 3.85 -4.42 -7.07
C LEU A 17 4.18 -5.55 -6.12
N ASN A 18 5.44 -5.96 -6.13
CA ASN A 18 5.94 -6.96 -5.21
C ASN A 18 6.32 -6.31 -3.87
N SER A 19 6.52 -7.15 -2.86
CA SER A 19 6.85 -6.73 -1.50
C SER A 19 8.12 -5.86 -1.40
N ALA A 20 9.09 -6.03 -2.30
CA ALA A 20 10.30 -5.21 -2.31
C ALA A 20 10.04 -3.79 -2.82
N GLN A 21 9.18 -3.64 -3.84
CA GLN A 21 8.83 -2.35 -4.41
C GLN A 21 7.99 -1.50 -3.44
N ILE A 22 7.03 -2.11 -2.74
CA ILE A 22 6.24 -1.36 -1.76
C ILE A 22 7.08 -0.96 -0.54
N GLY A 23 8.02 -1.82 -0.09
CA GLY A 23 8.97 -1.50 0.97
C GLY A 23 9.99 -0.40 0.59
N ALA A 24 10.08 -0.02 -0.69
CA ALA A 24 10.93 1.07 -1.16
C ALA A 24 10.21 2.43 -1.24
N LEU A 25 8.88 2.46 -1.07
CA LEU A 25 8.12 3.71 -1.10
C LEU A 25 8.43 4.61 0.10
N ALA A 26 8.46 5.91 -0.15
CA ALA A 26 8.50 6.90 0.92
C ALA A 26 7.18 6.91 1.71
N THR A 27 7.23 7.28 2.98
CA THR A 27 6.06 7.34 3.87
C THR A 27 5.00 8.33 3.39
N GLU A 28 5.41 9.41 2.72
CA GLU A 28 4.57 10.44 2.13
C GLU A 28 3.77 9.89 0.96
N THR A 29 4.37 9.01 0.15
CA THR A 29 3.66 8.32 -0.94
C THR A 29 2.63 7.35 -0.38
N VAL A 30 2.95 6.65 0.71
CA VAL A 30 2.01 5.75 1.39
C VAL A 30 0.83 6.52 1.98
N ALA A 31 1.07 7.66 2.62
CA ALA A 31 0.01 8.53 3.13
C ALA A 31 -0.85 9.16 2.01
N ALA A 32 -0.30 9.31 0.80
CA ALA A 32 -1.01 9.85 -0.36
C ALA A 32 -1.86 8.81 -1.13
N LEU A 33 -1.77 7.51 -0.79
CA LEU A 33 -2.56 6.47 -1.45
C LEU A 33 -4.07 6.66 -1.17
N GLU A 34 -4.88 6.59 -2.21
CA GLU A 34 -6.32 6.57 -2.05
C GLU A 34 -6.77 5.27 -1.38
N THR A 35 -7.88 5.33 -0.62
CA THR A 35 -8.43 4.15 0.06
C THR A 35 -8.85 3.05 -0.92
N ALA A 36 -9.26 3.42 -2.13
CA ALA A 36 -9.62 2.48 -3.20
C ALA A 36 -8.39 1.73 -3.74
N ASP A 37 -7.27 2.44 -3.93
CA ASP A 37 -5.99 1.84 -4.35
C ASP A 37 -5.48 0.88 -3.29
N LEU A 38 -5.55 1.28 -2.01
CA LEU A 38 -5.17 0.43 -0.88
C LEU A 38 -6.00 -0.85 -0.83
N ALA A 39 -7.32 -0.76 -1.05
CA ALA A 39 -8.20 -1.92 -1.10
C ALA A 39 -7.91 -2.85 -2.30
N ALA A 40 -7.35 -2.32 -3.39
CA ALA A 40 -6.95 -3.10 -4.56
C ALA A 40 -5.60 -3.84 -4.38
N LEU A 41 -4.80 -3.52 -3.35
CA LEU A 41 -3.52 -4.19 -3.10
C LEU A 41 -3.71 -5.63 -2.60
N LYS A 42 -2.88 -6.53 -3.13
CA LYS A 42 -2.82 -7.93 -2.67
C LYS A 42 -2.24 -8.01 -1.26
N THR A 43 -2.71 -8.97 -0.47
CA THR A 43 -2.18 -9.26 0.88
C THR A 43 -0.68 -9.51 0.90
N ALA A 44 -0.12 -10.15 -0.14
CA ALA A 44 1.32 -10.35 -0.29
C ALA A 44 2.11 -9.03 -0.44
N THR A 45 1.50 -8.01 -1.03
CA THR A 45 2.07 -6.68 -1.15
C THR A 45 1.97 -5.95 0.20
N ILE A 46 0.82 -6.03 0.89
CA ILE A 46 0.66 -5.48 2.25
C ILE A 46 1.68 -6.08 3.24
N ALA A 47 1.97 -7.38 3.13
CA ALA A 47 3.00 -8.05 3.92
C ALA A 47 4.43 -7.52 3.66
N GLY A 48 4.65 -6.82 2.54
CA GLY A 48 5.92 -6.17 2.21
C GLY A 48 6.12 -4.77 2.80
N LEU A 49 5.10 -4.20 3.46
CA LEU A 49 5.22 -2.89 4.10
C LEU A 49 6.20 -2.95 5.27
N LYS A 50 6.97 -1.87 5.45
CA LYS A 50 7.85 -1.67 6.61
C LYS A 50 7.08 -0.98 7.75
N THR A 51 7.54 -1.13 8.98
CA THR A 51 6.94 -0.49 10.18
C THR A 51 6.73 1.01 10.01
N GLN A 52 7.70 1.72 9.43
CA GLN A 52 7.58 3.17 9.19
C GLN A 52 6.46 3.52 8.21
N GLN A 53 6.23 2.67 7.21
CA GLN A 53 5.17 2.86 6.21
C GLN A 53 3.80 2.53 6.79
N VAL A 54 3.70 1.48 7.62
CA VAL A 54 2.47 1.17 8.36
C VAL A 54 2.12 2.31 9.33
N ALA A 55 3.11 2.88 10.02
CA ALA A 55 2.92 4.04 10.90
C ALA A 55 2.52 5.32 10.13
N ALA A 56 2.83 5.41 8.84
CA ALA A 56 2.44 6.53 7.98
C ALA A 56 1.02 6.40 7.43
N LEU A 57 0.33 5.28 7.65
CA LEU A 57 -1.07 5.12 7.25
C LEU A 57 -1.95 6.07 8.05
N THR A 58 -2.82 6.78 7.32
CA THR A 58 -3.85 7.61 7.93
C THR A 58 -4.98 6.75 8.50
N THR A 59 -5.76 7.31 9.42
CA THR A 59 -6.92 6.61 9.99
C THR A 59 -7.92 6.15 8.92
N ASN A 60 -8.17 6.98 7.90
CA ASN A 60 -9.08 6.64 6.80
C ASN A 60 -8.57 5.44 5.99
N GLN A 61 -7.25 5.37 5.75
CA GLN A 61 -6.61 4.25 5.07
C GLN A 61 -6.71 2.97 5.90
N VAL A 62 -6.47 3.03 7.21
CA VAL A 62 -6.60 1.87 8.10
C VAL A 62 -8.03 1.33 8.12
N VAL A 63 -9.03 2.21 8.17
CA VAL A 63 -10.46 1.82 8.13
C VAL A 63 -10.85 1.22 6.78
N ALA A 64 -10.19 1.61 5.69
CA ALA A 64 -10.44 1.09 4.36
C ALA A 64 -9.80 -0.30 4.10
N LEU A 65 -8.93 -0.78 4.98
CA LEU A 65 -8.35 -2.12 4.84
C LEU A 65 -9.43 -3.19 4.97
N THR A 66 -9.39 -4.16 4.06
CA THR A 66 -10.15 -5.39 4.22
C THR A 66 -9.59 -6.22 5.37
N THR A 67 -10.41 -7.10 5.95
CA THR A 67 -9.96 -8.01 7.03
C THR A 67 -8.76 -8.86 6.60
N ALA A 68 -8.71 -9.30 5.33
CA ALA A 68 -7.59 -10.08 4.82
C ALA A 68 -6.29 -9.24 4.75
N GLN A 69 -6.39 -7.97 4.39
CA GLN A 69 -5.24 -7.05 4.35
C GLN A 69 -4.78 -6.68 5.76
N ALA A 70 -5.70 -6.42 6.68
CA ALA A 70 -5.38 -6.18 8.09
C ALA A 70 -4.67 -7.39 8.72
N ASN A 71 -5.12 -8.62 8.42
CA ASN A 71 -4.46 -9.85 8.87
C ASN A 71 -3.08 -10.08 8.22
N ALA A 72 -2.83 -9.49 7.05
CA ALA A 72 -1.55 -9.58 6.36
C ALA A 72 -0.50 -8.60 6.91
N LEU A 73 -0.91 -7.63 7.74
CA LEU A 73 0.01 -6.87 8.57
C LEU A 73 0.58 -7.82 9.64
N THR A 74 1.71 -8.43 9.32
CA THR A 74 2.43 -9.37 10.18
C THR A 74 2.97 -8.69 11.44
N THR A 75 3.29 -9.49 12.46
CA THR A 75 3.95 -9.01 13.69
C THR A 75 5.32 -8.38 13.47
N ALA A 76 5.94 -8.54 12.29
CA ALA A 76 7.16 -7.82 11.95
C ALA A 76 6.96 -6.29 11.83
N GLN A 77 5.71 -5.84 11.74
CA GLN A 77 5.32 -4.44 11.64
C GLN A 77 4.75 -3.86 12.96
N ALA A 78 4.62 -4.69 14.01
CA ALA A 78 4.09 -4.31 15.33
C ALA A 78 5.20 -3.94 16.34
#